data_AF-E9GI73-F1
#
_entry.id   AF-E9GI73-F1
#
_cell.length_a   1.000
_cell.length_b   1.000
_cell.length_c   1.000
_cell.angle_alpha   90.00
_cell.angle_beta   90.00
_cell.angle_gamma   90.00
#
_symmetry.space_group_name_H-M   'P 1'
#
loop_
_entity.id
_entity.type
_entity.pdbx_description
1 polymer ?
#
loop_
_entity_poly.entity_id
_entity_poly.type
_entity_poly.pdbx_seq_one_letter_code
_entity_poly.pdbx_strand_id
1 'polypeptide(L)'
;MKLITRSNDLSGLKILLAAEYLNISIELEITPSAEKPVLIINEDCRLFSSNSAVWYLFCLNGQKKVNPSQDKWMDWESTILQPEVQALTNKQPHQLITVLEHLDKSTRNKFLIGNSLSAADVIVFSSLLELSNGKLMDSYSTLLKWFYQMYTSDQFKQIAFAQS
;
A
#
# COMPACT_ATOMS: atom_id res chain seq x y z
N MET A 1 -16.24 -10.94 2.58
CA MET A 1 -14.97 -11.09 1.83
C MET A 1 -13.94 -11.66 2.78
N LYS A 2 -12.96 -12.40 2.27
CA LYS A 2 -11.94 -13.07 3.09
C LYS A 2 -10.54 -12.83 2.51
N LEU A 3 -9.58 -12.46 3.34
CA LEU A 3 -8.18 -12.33 2.99
C LEU A 3 -7.40 -13.52 3.57
N ILE A 4 -6.78 -14.29 2.69
CA ILE A 4 -5.78 -15.29 3.07
C ILE A 4 -4.41 -14.67 2.87
N THR A 5 -3.56 -14.66 3.89
CA THR A 5 -2.20 -14.12 3.83
C THR A 5 -1.28 -14.81 4.84
N ARG A 6 0.04 -14.66 4.72
CA ARG A 6 0.98 -15.04 5.78
C ARG A 6 1.13 -13.94 6.82
N SER A 7 1.67 -14.29 7.99
CA SER A 7 2.01 -13.31 9.03
C SER A 7 3.07 -12.34 8.53
N ASN A 8 2.94 -11.06 8.87
CA ASN A 8 3.84 -9.98 8.45
C ASN A 8 4.00 -9.82 6.92
N ASP A 9 2.98 -10.22 6.15
CA ASP A 9 2.96 -9.95 4.71
C ASP A 9 2.51 -8.52 4.44
N LEU A 10 3.43 -7.69 3.98
CA LEU A 10 3.15 -6.28 3.71
C LEU A 10 2.28 -6.08 2.46
N SER A 11 2.26 -7.06 1.55
CA SER A 11 1.30 -7.07 0.45
C SER A 11 -0.11 -7.41 0.97
N GLY A 12 -0.24 -8.23 2.02
CA GLY A 12 -1.50 -8.46 2.72
C GLY A 12 -1.94 -7.25 3.54
N LEU A 13 -0.98 -6.57 4.18
CA LEU A 13 -1.20 -5.35 4.95
C LEU A 13 -1.84 -4.24 4.10
N LYS A 14 -1.41 -4.07 2.84
CA LYS A 14 -2.05 -3.14 1.87
C LYS A 14 -3.57 -3.27 1.83
N ILE A 15 -4.05 -4.52 1.76
CA ILE A 15 -5.47 -4.84 1.64
C ILE A 15 -6.20 -4.53 2.96
N LEU A 16 -5.59 -4.86 4.10
CA LEU A 16 -6.16 -4.56 5.42
C LEU A 16 -6.24 -3.05 5.68
N LEU A 17 -5.18 -2.29 5.34
CA LEU A 17 -5.17 -0.83 5.45
C LEU A 17 -6.28 -0.20 4.62
N ALA A 18 -6.47 -0.65 3.38
CA ALA A 18 -7.59 -0.20 2.56
C ALA A 18 -8.95 -0.55 3.17
N ALA A 19 -9.10 -1.76 3.68
CA ALA A 19 -10.35 -2.23 4.29
C ALA A 19 -10.74 -1.41 5.51
N GLU A 20 -9.80 -1.16 6.42
CA GLU A 20 -10.01 -0.34 7.61
C GLU A 20 -10.33 1.11 7.25
N TYR A 21 -9.57 1.70 6.34
CA TYR A 21 -9.82 3.07 5.88
C TYR A 21 -11.24 3.24 5.31
N LEU A 22 -11.73 2.23 4.59
CA LEU A 22 -13.04 2.24 3.96
C LEU A 22 -14.16 1.67 4.86
N ASN A 23 -13.83 1.26 6.10
CA ASN A 23 -14.73 0.58 7.02
C ASN A 23 -15.43 -0.65 6.39
N ILE A 24 -14.64 -1.46 5.68
CA ILE A 24 -15.08 -2.69 5.02
C ILE A 24 -14.62 -3.90 5.83
N SER A 25 -15.58 -4.73 6.26
CA SER A 25 -15.27 -5.96 6.98
C SER A 25 -14.67 -7.03 6.07
N ILE A 26 -13.49 -7.52 6.44
CA ILE A 26 -12.78 -8.63 5.79
C ILE A 26 -12.41 -9.66 6.85
N GLU A 27 -12.79 -10.92 6.62
CA GLU A 27 -12.33 -12.04 7.43
C GLU A 27 -10.84 -12.30 7.13
N LEU A 28 -9.99 -12.30 8.15
CA LEU A 28 -8.55 -12.56 8.01
C LEU A 28 -8.23 -14.02 8.35
N GLU A 29 -7.61 -14.73 7.41
CA GLU A 29 -7.02 -16.05 7.64
C GLU A 29 -5.50 -15.95 7.46
N ILE A 30 -4.76 -16.25 8.53
CA ILE A 30 -3.30 -16.29 8.52
C ILE A 30 -2.84 -17.72 8.24
N THR A 31 -2.25 -17.93 7.06
CA THR A 31 -1.78 -19.23 6.60
C THR A 31 -0.27 -19.16 6.33
N PRO A 32 0.59 -19.80 7.16
CA PRO A 32 2.04 -19.73 7.02
C PRO A 32 2.58 -20.22 5.65
N SER A 33 1.87 -21.14 5.01
CA SER A 33 2.21 -21.68 3.69
C SER A 33 1.66 -20.85 2.52
N ALA A 34 0.98 -19.72 2.77
CA ALA A 34 0.49 -18.86 1.71
C ALA A 34 1.67 -18.21 0.97
N GLU A 35 1.79 -18.46 -0.33
CA GLU A 35 2.84 -17.88 -1.17
C GLU A 35 2.66 -16.37 -1.36
N LYS A 36 1.41 -15.90 -1.41
CA LYS A 36 1.03 -14.50 -1.59
C LYS A 36 -0.38 -14.24 -1.03
N PRO A 37 -0.73 -12.99 -0.69
CA PRO A 37 -2.07 -12.65 -0.27
C PRO A 37 -3.10 -12.89 -1.36
N VAL A 38 -4.28 -13.38 -0.97
CA VAL A 38 -5.43 -13.59 -1.85
C VAL A 38 -6.68 -13.03 -1.20
N LEU A 39 -7.32 -12.06 -1.87
CA LEU A 39 -8.65 -11.59 -1.49
C LEU A 39 -9.71 -12.41 -2.21
N ILE A 40 -10.46 -13.19 -1.43
CA ILE A 40 -11.63 -13.94 -1.88
C ILE A 40 -12.85 -13.01 -1.75
N ILE A 41 -13.41 -12.64 -2.91
CA ILE A 41 -14.61 -11.79 -2.96
C ILE A 41 -15.85 -12.66 -2.72
N ASN A 42 -15.93 -13.77 -3.46
CA ASN A 42 -16.95 -14.81 -3.35
C ASN A 42 -16.38 -16.15 -3.88
N GLU A 43 -17.22 -17.19 -4.02
CA GLU A 43 -16.78 -18.53 -4.43
C GLU A 43 -16.06 -18.56 -5.79
N ASP A 44 -16.47 -17.71 -6.73
CA ASP A 44 -15.99 -17.68 -8.11
C ASP A 44 -14.94 -16.59 -8.39
N CYS A 45 -14.74 -15.65 -7.46
CA CYS A 45 -13.91 -14.47 -7.70
C CYS A 45 -12.83 -14.29 -6.65
N ARG A 46 -11.57 -14.33 -7.11
CA ARG A 46 -10.36 -14.20 -6.30
C ARG A 46 -9.41 -13.20 -6.92
N LEU A 47 -8.85 -12.31 -6.09
CA LEU A 47 -7.84 -11.35 -6.50
C LEU A 47 -6.49 -11.73 -5.88
N PHE A 48 -5.52 -11.98 -6.76
CA PHE A 48 -4.14 -12.35 -6.39
C PHE A 48 -3.16 -11.18 -6.41
N SER A 49 -3.60 -10.02 -6.90
CA SER A 49 -2.83 -8.78 -6.89
C SER A 49 -3.34 -7.92 -5.75
N SER A 50 -2.45 -7.58 -4.82
CA SER A 50 -2.79 -6.68 -3.71
C SER A 50 -3.24 -5.31 -4.20
N ASN A 51 -2.63 -4.78 -5.28
CA ASN A 51 -3.03 -3.50 -5.85
C ASN A 51 -4.45 -3.58 -6.43
N SER A 52 -4.77 -4.66 -7.15
CA SER A 52 -6.11 -4.88 -7.67
C SER A 52 -7.14 -5.10 -6.56
N ALA A 53 -6.75 -5.79 -5.48
CA ALA A 53 -7.59 -5.98 -4.31
C ALA A 53 -7.89 -4.65 -3.60
N VAL A 54 -6.88 -3.81 -3.36
CA VAL A 54 -7.06 -2.47 -2.81
C VAL A 54 -7.99 -1.65 -3.71
N TRP A 55 -7.74 -1.62 -5.02
CA TRP A 55 -8.59 -0.87 -5.95
C TRP A 55 -10.04 -1.35 -5.95
N TYR A 56 -10.26 -2.67 -5.89
CA TYR A 56 -11.60 -3.24 -5.79
C TYR A 56 -12.34 -2.73 -4.55
N LEU A 57 -11.68 -2.64 -3.39
CA LEU A 57 -12.28 -2.09 -2.17
C LEU A 57 -12.68 -0.61 -2.34
N PHE A 58 -11.83 0.20 -2.97
CA PHE A 58 -12.16 1.60 -3.28
C PHE A 58 -13.33 1.73 -4.26
N CYS A 59 -13.45 0.82 -5.23
CA CYS A 59 -14.59 0.75 -6.14
C CYS A 59 -15.91 0.44 -5.41
N LEU A 60 -15.88 -0.45 -4.40
CA LEU A 60 -17.04 -0.73 -3.54
C LEU A 60 -17.50 0.53 -2.80
N ASN A 61 -16.56 1.38 -2.39
CA ASN A 61 -16.83 2.65 -1.71
C ASN A 61 -17.13 3.83 -2.67
N GLY A 62 -17.49 3.54 -3.93
CA GLY A 62 -17.97 4.55 -4.87
C GLY A 62 -16.91 5.21 -5.76
N GLN A 63 -15.62 4.89 -5.61
CA GLN A 63 -14.60 5.30 -6.58
C GLN A 63 -14.64 4.43 -7.83
N LYS A 64 -15.71 4.59 -8.64
CA LYS A 64 -15.98 3.72 -9.82
C LYS A 64 -15.45 4.26 -11.15
N LYS A 65 -14.85 5.46 -11.16
CA LYS A 65 -14.37 6.09 -12.40
C LYS A 65 -12.94 5.68 -12.68
N VAL A 66 -12.67 5.27 -13.92
CA VAL A 66 -11.32 5.10 -14.44
C VAL A 66 -10.54 6.39 -14.19
N ASN A 67 -9.39 6.27 -13.53
CA ASN A 67 -8.54 7.39 -13.19
C ASN A 67 -7.11 7.06 -13.67
N PRO A 68 -6.71 7.52 -14.87
CA PRO A 68 -5.39 7.20 -15.43
C PRO A 68 -4.23 7.62 -14.53
N SER A 69 -4.40 8.66 -13.71
CA SER A 69 -3.38 9.07 -12.74
C SER A 69 -3.22 8.04 -11.62
N GLN A 70 -4.31 7.37 -11.22
CA GLN A 70 -4.26 6.30 -10.24
C GLN A 70 -3.65 5.03 -10.82
N ASP A 71 -4.08 4.65 -12.02
CA ASP A 71 -3.55 3.48 -12.71
C ASP A 71 -2.02 3.62 -12.88
N LYS A 72 -1.55 4.82 -13.27
CA LYS A 72 -0.12 5.13 -13.36
C LYS A 72 0.63 4.92 -12.04
N TRP A 73 0.06 5.33 -10.90
CA TRP A 73 0.68 5.12 -9.60
C TRP A 73 0.70 3.65 -9.18
N MET A 74 -0.38 2.92 -9.45
CA MET A 74 -0.47 1.50 -9.16
C MET A 74 0.54 0.69 -10.00
N ASP A 75 0.66 1.03 -11.28
CA ASP A 75 1.62 0.42 -12.19
C ASP A 75 3.05 0.77 -11.78
N TRP A 76 3.32 2.06 -11.52
CA TRP A 76 4.64 2.52 -11.08
C TRP A 76 5.07 1.88 -9.76
N GLU A 77 4.15 1.74 -8.80
CA GLU A 77 4.48 1.07 -7.55
C GLU A 77 4.87 -0.39 -7.78
N SER A 78 4.09 -1.13 -8.58
CA SER A 78 4.32 -2.56 -8.80
C SER A 78 5.58 -2.86 -9.63
N THR A 79 5.96 -1.95 -10.53
CA THR A 79 7.06 -2.15 -11.47
C THR A 79 8.36 -1.46 -11.07
N ILE A 80 8.30 -0.44 -10.21
CA ILE A 80 9.47 0.37 -9.82
C ILE A 80 9.67 0.37 -8.31
N LEU A 81 8.69 0.82 -7.52
CA LEU A 81 8.87 0.96 -6.07
C LEU A 81 9.04 -0.38 -5.36
N GLN A 82 8.09 -1.31 -5.54
CA GLN A 82 8.09 -2.59 -4.83
C GLN A 82 9.36 -3.42 -5.13
N PRO A 83 9.86 -3.52 -6.37
CA PRO A 83 11.14 -4.18 -6.63
C PRO A 83 12.32 -3.56 -5.88
N GLU A 84 12.43 -2.23 -5.83
CA GLU A 84 13.51 -1.54 -5.10
C GLU A 84 13.40 -1.73 -3.58
N VAL A 85 12.17 -1.74 -3.06
CA VAL A 85 11.89 -2.04 -1.66
C VAL A 85 12.31 -3.48 -1.31
N GLN A 86 11.95 -4.47 -2.13
CA GLN A 86 12.38 -5.87 -1.93
C GLN A 86 13.90 -6.03 -2.08
N ALA A 87 14.51 -5.25 -2.98
CA ALA A 87 15.95 -5.27 -3.19
C ALA A 87 16.73 -4.77 -1.96
N LEU A 88 16.14 -3.92 -1.11
CA LEU A 88 16.77 -3.54 0.16
C LEU A 88 16.92 -4.71 1.13
N THR A 89 15.93 -5.59 1.21
CA THR A 89 16.05 -6.83 2.01
C THR A 89 17.23 -7.67 1.53
N ASN A 90 17.48 -7.65 0.22
CA ASN A 90 18.60 -8.36 -0.43
C ASN A 90 19.87 -7.49 -0.55
N LYS A 91 19.89 -6.27 -0.01
CA LYS A 91 20.99 -5.28 -0.06
C LYS A 91 21.48 -4.91 -1.47
N GLN A 92 20.60 -4.94 -2.47
CA GLN A 92 20.93 -4.60 -3.86
C GLN A 92 19.93 -3.62 -4.52
N PRO A 93 19.52 -2.51 -3.86
CA PRO A 93 18.73 -1.50 -4.54
C PRO A 93 19.58 -0.79 -5.60
N HIS A 94 19.02 -0.58 -6.79
CA HIS A 94 19.74 0.06 -7.90
C HIS A 94 19.29 1.51 -8.11
N GLN A 95 18.02 1.81 -7.85
CA GLN A 95 17.38 3.08 -8.19
C GLN A 95 16.63 3.72 -7.02
N LEU A 96 16.71 3.14 -5.82
CA LEU A 96 15.98 3.62 -4.64
C LEU A 96 16.12 5.14 -4.38
N ILE A 97 17.31 5.72 -4.54
CA ILE A 97 17.50 7.18 -4.37
C ILE A 97 16.60 7.94 -5.35
N THR A 98 16.62 7.59 -6.63
CA THR A 98 15.78 8.20 -7.67
C THR A 98 14.29 7.98 -7.41
N VAL A 99 13.93 6.81 -6.89
CA VAL A 99 12.54 6.48 -6.49
C VAL A 99 12.07 7.38 -5.35
N LEU A 100 12.89 7.58 -4.31
CA LEU A 100 12.56 8.45 -3.19
C LEU A 100 12.52 9.93 -3.60
N GLU A 101 13.42 10.39 -4.46
CA GLU A 101 13.37 11.74 -5.05
C GLU A 101 12.10 11.97 -5.87
N HIS A 102 11.65 10.96 -6.62
CA HIS A 102 10.41 11.03 -7.38
C HIS A 102 9.20 11.14 -6.45
N LEU A 103 9.18 10.34 -5.39
CA LEU A 103 8.11 10.39 -4.38
C LEU A 103 8.09 11.74 -3.65
N ASP A 104 9.22 12.25 -3.20
CA ASP A 104 9.31 13.56 -2.54
C ASP A 104 8.74 14.69 -3.42
N LYS A 105 9.07 14.69 -4.72
CA LYS A 105 8.48 15.66 -5.65
C LYS A 105 6.97 15.48 -5.83
N SER A 106 6.48 14.25 -5.75
CA SER A 106 5.09 13.88 -6.02
C SER A 106 4.17 14.04 -4.81
N THR A 107 4.68 13.94 -3.59
CA THR A 107 3.94 14.07 -2.33
C THR A 107 3.92 15.51 -1.79
N ARG A 108 4.09 16.50 -2.65
CA ARG A 108 3.95 17.93 -2.28
C ARG A 108 2.51 18.33 -1.97
N ASN A 109 1.56 17.61 -2.58
CA ASN A 109 0.13 17.78 -2.32
C ASN A 109 -0.30 16.95 -1.10
N LYS A 110 -1.54 17.15 -0.64
CA LYS A 110 -2.09 16.39 0.50
C LYS A 110 -2.12 14.89 0.23
N PHE A 111 -2.39 14.49 -1.00
CA PHE A 111 -2.42 13.10 -1.48
C PHE A 111 -1.72 13.02 -2.84
N LEU A 112 -1.37 11.81 -3.28
CA LEU A 112 -0.74 11.56 -4.58
C LEU A 112 -1.61 12.01 -5.75
N ILE A 113 -2.94 12.00 -5.55
CA ILE A 113 -3.92 12.38 -6.58
C ILE A 113 -4.92 13.36 -5.98
N GLY A 114 -4.74 14.64 -6.32
CA GLY A 114 -5.67 15.70 -5.92
C GLY A 114 -5.74 15.90 -4.40
N ASN A 115 -6.96 16.05 -3.89
CA ASN A 115 -7.22 16.49 -2.50
C ASN A 115 -7.88 15.43 -1.61
N SER A 116 -8.09 14.21 -2.13
CA SER A 116 -8.70 13.09 -1.42
C SER A 116 -7.82 11.85 -1.48
N LEU A 117 -7.82 11.07 -0.40
CA LEU A 117 -7.12 9.80 -0.33
C LEU A 117 -7.68 8.82 -1.38
N SER A 118 -6.78 8.14 -2.08
CA SER A 118 -7.08 7.19 -3.15
C SER A 118 -6.38 5.85 -2.91
N ALA A 119 -6.72 4.86 -3.74
CA ALA A 119 -6.03 3.57 -3.74
C ALA A 119 -4.51 3.72 -3.92
N ALA A 120 -4.07 4.70 -4.74
CA ALA A 120 -2.65 4.99 -4.96
C ALA A 120 -1.94 5.37 -3.66
N ASP A 121 -2.55 6.21 -2.82
CA ASP A 121 -1.98 6.62 -1.54
C ASP A 121 -1.76 5.42 -0.62
N VAL A 122 -2.77 4.55 -0.49
CA VAL A 122 -2.69 3.36 0.36
C VAL A 122 -1.61 2.40 -0.14
N ILE A 123 -1.58 2.14 -1.45
CA ILE A 123 -0.62 1.22 -2.08
C ILE A 123 0.81 1.71 -1.86
N VAL A 124 1.10 2.96 -2.21
CA VAL A 124 2.44 3.55 -2.05
C VAL A 124 2.84 3.67 -0.58
N PHE A 125 1.92 4.14 0.28
CA PHE A 125 2.17 4.26 1.73
C PHE A 125 2.59 2.91 2.33
N SER A 126 1.85 1.85 2.00
CA SER A 126 2.10 0.52 2.54
C SER A 126 3.47 -0.01 2.11
N SER A 127 3.89 0.22 0.87
CA SER A 127 5.22 -0.19 0.40
C SER A 127 6.35 0.58 1.10
N LEU A 128 6.09 1.81 1.53
CA LEU A 128 7.06 2.60 2.30
C LEU A 128 7.15 2.22 3.78
N LEU A 129 6.19 1.45 4.32
CA LEU A 129 6.31 0.90 5.68
C LEU A 129 7.54 -0.02 5.81
N GLU A 130 7.96 -0.67 4.73
CA GLU A 130 9.21 -1.44 4.68
C GLU A 130 10.45 -0.58 4.93
N LEU A 131 10.37 0.71 4.61
CA LEU A 131 11.48 1.66 4.68
C LEU A 131 11.51 2.45 5.99
N SER A 132 10.45 2.40 6.80
CA SER A 132 10.26 3.29 7.95
C SER A 132 11.30 3.11 9.05
N ASN A 133 11.94 1.93 9.13
CA ASN A 133 12.96 1.63 10.13
C ASN A 133 14.36 2.14 9.76
N GLY A 134 14.59 2.55 8.50
CA GLY A 134 15.94 2.73 7.95
C GLY A 134 16.49 4.15 7.93
N LYS A 135 15.76 5.17 8.43
CA LYS A 135 16.09 6.62 8.26
C LYS A 135 16.28 7.07 6.81
N LEU A 136 15.98 6.21 5.84
CA LEU A 136 16.18 6.47 4.40
C LEU A 136 15.31 7.63 3.90
N MET A 137 14.14 7.83 4.52
CA MET A 137 13.22 8.91 4.19
C MET A 137 13.58 10.26 4.84
N ASP A 138 14.54 10.31 5.78
CA ASP A 138 14.84 11.52 6.58
C ASP A 138 15.36 12.68 5.71
N SER A 139 15.98 12.36 4.56
CA SER A 139 16.47 13.36 3.61
C SER A 139 15.39 13.93 2.70
N TYR A 140 14.17 13.38 2.73
CA TYR A 140 13.07 13.70 1.82
C TYR A 140 11.91 14.32 2.61
N SER A 141 12.05 15.62 2.91
CA SER A 141 11.18 16.31 3.87
C SER A 141 9.68 16.28 3.52
N THR A 142 9.33 16.35 2.23
CA THR A 142 7.92 16.35 1.81
C THR A 142 7.35 14.94 1.78
N LEU A 143 8.14 13.95 1.37
CA LEU A 143 7.79 12.53 1.49
C LEU A 143 7.57 12.15 2.96
N LEU A 144 8.52 12.51 3.83
CA LEU A 144 8.47 12.18 5.24
C LEU A 144 7.23 12.80 5.91
N LYS A 145 6.93 14.06 5.59
CA LYS A 145 5.72 14.74 6.07
C LYS A 145 4.45 14.02 5.60
N TRP A 146 4.35 13.68 4.32
CA TRP A 146 3.21 12.95 3.78
C TRP A 146 3.06 11.57 4.43
N PHE A 147 4.18 10.84 4.59
CA PHE A 147 4.21 9.53 5.24
C PHE A 147 3.70 9.60 6.69
N TYR A 148 4.16 10.57 7.48
CA TYR A 148 3.67 10.74 8.85
C TYR A 148 2.20 11.18 8.91
N GLN A 149 1.73 12.00 7.97
CA GLN A 149 0.30 12.34 7.88
C GLN A 149 -0.56 11.10 7.64
N MET A 150 -0.12 10.20 6.77
CA MET A 150 -0.78 8.90 6.57
C MET A 150 -0.69 8.05 7.84
N TYR A 151 0.51 7.81 8.36
CA TYR A 151 0.76 6.96 9.54
C TYR A 151 -0.01 7.39 10.79
N THR A 152 -0.18 8.69 11.02
CA THR A 152 -0.88 9.22 12.20
C THR A 152 -2.39 9.38 12.04
N SER A 153 -2.95 9.06 10.87
CA SER A 153 -4.39 9.01 10.71
C SER A 153 -4.99 7.86 11.52
N ASP A 154 -6.15 8.09 12.13
CA ASP A 154 -6.75 7.13 13.07
C ASP A 154 -7.08 5.78 12.40
N GLN A 155 -7.27 5.79 11.08
CA GLN A 155 -7.53 4.61 10.26
C GLN A 155 -6.30 3.69 10.11
N PHE A 156 -5.08 4.23 10.17
CA PHE A 156 -3.86 3.43 9.97
C PHE A 156 -3.14 3.08 11.28
N LYS A 157 -3.51 3.69 12.41
CA LYS A 157 -2.95 3.39 13.73
C LYS A 157 -3.28 1.98 14.24
N GLN A 158 -4.47 1.43 13.95
CA GLN A 158 -4.94 0.19 14.58
C GLN A 158 -4.32 -1.08 13.96
N ILE A 159 -3.97 -1.05 12.66
CA ILE A 159 -3.52 -2.24 11.94
C ILE A 159 -2.04 -2.54 12.18
N ALA A 160 -1.21 -1.52 12.38
CA ALA A 160 0.22 -1.71 12.66
C ALA A 160 0.47 -2.54 13.96
N PHE A 161 -0.49 -2.56 14.89
CA PHE A 161 -0.44 -3.35 16.12
C PHE A 161 -1.15 -4.72 16.03
N ALA A 162 -1.96 -4.95 15.00
CA ALA A 162 -2.72 -6.19 14.86
C ALA A 162 -1.90 -7.36 14.26
N GLN A 163 -0.70 -7.07 13.71
CA GLN A 163 0.22 -8.07 13.16
C GLN A 163 1.46 -8.32 14.02
N SER A 164 1.63 -7.62 15.14
CA SER A 164 2.74 -7.78 16.09
C SER A 164 2.50 -8.85 17.15
#